data_AF-A0A382KT21-F1
#
_entry.id   AF-A0A382KT21-F1
#
_cell.length_a   1.000
_cell.length_b   1.000
_cell.length_c   1.000
_cell.angle_alpha   90.00
_cell.angle_beta   90.00
_cell.angle_gamma   90.00
#
_symmetry.space_group_name_H-M   'P 1'
#
loop_
_entity.id
_entity.type
_entity.pdbx_description
1 polymer ?
#
loop_
_entity_poly.entity_id
_entity_poly.type
_entity_poly.pdbx_seq_one_letter_code
_entity_poly.pdbx_strand_id
1 'polypeptide(L)'
;MTPPDPVNVPISSLQEIFAHARESFPDECCGWLTGEKNSRTANGVRKAVNTYDRETHPTAKDRTAQTAFVISDEDLLALNQTLEDDIRPLIIYHSHPNGRAYFSETDRNNAVDPWG
;
A
#
# COMPACT_ATOMS: atom_id res chain seq x y z
N MET A 1 3.28 23.94 -4.99
CA MET A 1 4.07 22.76 -5.41
C MET A 1 3.58 22.34 -6.78
N THR A 2 4.48 22.15 -7.74
CA THR A 2 4.14 21.53 -9.03
C THR A 2 3.72 20.08 -8.76
N PRO A 3 2.65 19.57 -9.40
CA PRO A 3 2.27 18.18 -9.23
C PRO A 3 3.45 17.28 -9.62
N PRO A 4 3.65 16.17 -8.88
CA PRO A 4 4.70 15.24 -9.22
C PRO A 4 4.43 14.67 -10.61
N ASP A 5 5.53 14.35 -11.22
CA ASP A 5 5.62 13.80 -12.54
C ASP A 5 4.97 12.38 -12.55
N PRO A 6 4.02 12.06 -13.47
CA PRO A 6 3.30 10.77 -13.48
C PRO A 6 4.18 9.51 -13.41
N VAL A 7 3.81 8.52 -12.58
CA VAL A 7 4.47 7.20 -12.58
C VAL A 7 3.74 6.26 -13.55
N ASN A 8 4.48 5.56 -14.39
CA ASN A 8 3.98 4.51 -15.27
C ASN A 8 3.81 3.22 -14.47
N VAL A 9 2.58 2.71 -14.41
CA VAL A 9 2.27 1.39 -13.85
C VAL A 9 1.80 0.49 -15.00
N PRO A 10 2.58 -0.54 -15.38
CA PRO A 10 2.19 -1.45 -16.44
C PRO A 10 0.87 -2.17 -16.12
N ILE A 11 0.11 -2.50 -17.18
CA ILE A 11 -1.16 -3.23 -17.05
C ILE A 11 -0.98 -4.56 -16.31
N SER A 12 0.14 -5.27 -16.52
CA SER A 12 0.45 -6.50 -15.81
C SER A 12 0.52 -6.32 -14.29
N SER A 13 1.14 -5.23 -13.83
CA SER A 13 1.25 -4.90 -12.41
C SER A 13 -0.12 -4.52 -11.84
N LEU A 14 -0.95 -3.80 -12.60
CA LEU A 14 -2.34 -3.53 -12.20
C LEU A 14 -3.16 -4.81 -12.08
N GLN A 15 -3.01 -5.75 -13.02
CA GLN A 15 -3.71 -7.04 -12.98
C GLN A 15 -3.35 -7.86 -11.75
N GLU A 16 -2.07 -7.86 -11.36
CA GLU A 16 -1.60 -8.52 -10.15
C GLU A 16 -2.16 -7.88 -8.88
N ILE A 17 -2.20 -6.55 -8.80
CA ILE A 17 -2.83 -5.82 -7.69
C ILE A 17 -4.33 -6.12 -7.62
N PHE A 18 -5.02 -6.15 -8.76
CA PHE A 18 -6.44 -6.50 -8.80
C PHE A 18 -6.69 -7.96 -8.41
N ALA A 19 -5.77 -8.87 -8.74
CA ALA A 19 -5.84 -10.26 -8.27
C ALA A 19 -5.66 -10.32 -6.75
N HIS A 20 -4.68 -9.62 -6.19
CA HIS A 20 -4.47 -9.52 -4.75
C HIS A 20 -5.72 -9.01 -4.03
N ALA A 21 -6.31 -7.91 -4.50
CA ALA A 21 -7.52 -7.35 -3.91
C ALA A 21 -8.72 -8.32 -3.91
N ARG A 22 -8.84 -9.16 -4.96
CA ARG A 22 -9.89 -10.20 -5.02
C ARG A 22 -9.60 -11.38 -4.09
N GLU A 23 -8.33 -11.77 -3.96
CA GLU A 23 -7.88 -12.85 -3.08
C GLU A 23 -8.06 -12.50 -1.60
N SER A 24 -7.87 -11.22 -1.23
CA SER A 24 -7.98 -10.75 0.15
C SER A 24 -9.42 -10.44 0.58
N PHE A 25 -10.37 -10.37 -0.35
CA PHE A 25 -11.77 -10.11 0.00
C PHE A 25 -12.27 -11.14 1.05
N PRO A 26 -12.96 -10.70 2.13
CA PRO A 26 -13.58 -9.39 2.33
C PRO A 26 -12.67 -8.30 2.93
N ASP A 27 -11.43 -8.61 3.27
CA ASP A 27 -10.51 -7.70 3.93
C ASP A 27 -9.76 -6.78 2.95
N GLU A 28 -9.26 -5.65 3.43
CA GLU A 28 -8.36 -4.78 2.67
C GLU A 28 -7.02 -5.50 2.43
N CYS A 29 -6.55 -5.52 1.19
CA CYS A 29 -5.18 -5.87 0.88
C CYS A 29 -4.27 -4.63 0.93
N CYS A 30 -2.97 -4.83 1.16
CA CYS A 30 -1.97 -3.77 1.06
C CYS A 30 -0.67 -4.27 0.44
N GLY A 31 0.18 -3.35 0.01
CA GLY A 31 1.49 -3.68 -0.55
C GLY A 31 2.14 -2.48 -1.21
N TRP A 32 3.18 -2.73 -1.99
CA TRP A 32 3.87 -1.67 -2.74
C TRP A 32 4.28 -2.14 -4.13
N LEU A 33 4.44 -1.17 -5.03
CA LEU A 33 5.06 -1.37 -6.32
C LEU A 33 6.54 -0.96 -6.26
N THR A 34 7.39 -1.72 -6.95
CA THR A 34 8.82 -1.44 -7.06
C THR A 34 9.22 -1.05 -8.47
N GLY A 35 10.33 -0.34 -8.58
CA GLY A 35 10.95 0.03 -9.84
C GLY A 35 12.40 0.47 -9.65
N GLU A 36 13.11 0.69 -10.75
CA GLU A 36 14.50 1.14 -10.69
C GLU A 36 14.62 2.55 -10.08
N LYS A 37 15.70 2.80 -9.33
CA LYS A 37 15.95 4.05 -8.57
C LYS A 37 15.74 5.35 -9.35
N ASN A 38 16.04 5.34 -10.65
CA ASN A 38 15.91 6.50 -11.56
C ASN A 38 14.81 6.32 -12.61
N SER A 39 14.00 5.27 -12.51
CA SER A 39 12.90 5.00 -13.41
C SER A 39 11.59 5.49 -12.83
N ARG A 40 10.70 5.95 -13.71
CA ARG A 40 9.30 6.24 -13.38
C ARG A 40 8.38 5.10 -13.77
N THR A 41 8.90 3.89 -13.84
CA THR A 41 8.11 2.69 -14.11
C THR A 41 8.09 1.82 -12.86
N ALA A 42 6.89 1.64 -12.30
CA ALA A 42 6.64 0.77 -11.16
C ALA A 42 6.06 -0.55 -11.66
N ASN A 43 6.93 -1.47 -12.05
CA ASN A 43 6.58 -2.73 -12.73
C ASN A 43 6.62 -3.96 -11.81
N GLY A 44 7.32 -3.90 -10.68
CA GLY A 44 7.29 -4.96 -9.67
C GLY A 44 6.13 -4.77 -8.71
N VAL A 45 5.53 -5.88 -8.25
CA VAL A 45 4.49 -5.86 -7.21
C VAL A 45 4.96 -6.67 -6.02
N ARG A 46 4.85 -6.08 -4.83
CA ARG A 46 5.09 -6.74 -3.54
C ARG A 46 3.77 -6.70 -2.77
N LYS A 47 3.17 -7.87 -2.59
CA LYS A 47 2.00 -8.07 -1.72
C LYS A 47 2.47 -8.08 -0.27
N ALA A 48 1.83 -7.31 0.60
CA ALA A 48 2.08 -7.32 2.04
C ALA A 48 0.91 -7.97 2.79
N VAL A 49 1.20 -8.48 3.97
CA VAL A 49 0.20 -9.05 4.87
C VAL A 49 -0.50 -7.93 5.63
N ASN A 50 -1.84 -7.88 5.55
CA ASN A 50 -2.66 -7.02 6.41
C ASN A 50 -2.78 -7.67 7.79
N THR A 51 -2.18 -7.06 8.80
CA THR A 51 -2.23 -7.50 10.20
C THR A 51 -3.11 -6.60 11.07
N TYR A 52 -4.03 -5.82 10.47
CA TYR A 52 -4.93 -4.98 11.24
C TYR A 52 -5.74 -5.82 12.23
N ASP A 53 -5.66 -5.44 13.50
CA ASP A 53 -6.45 -6.00 14.58
C ASP A 53 -7.01 -4.87 15.46
N ARG A 54 -8.33 -4.87 15.62
CA ARG A 54 -9.05 -3.85 16.41
C ARG A 54 -8.70 -3.86 17.89
N GLU A 55 -8.30 -5.01 18.44
CA GLU A 55 -8.01 -5.13 19.87
C GLU A 55 -6.68 -4.48 20.23
N THR A 56 -5.74 -4.54 19.29
CA THR A 56 -4.36 -4.05 19.46
C THR A 56 -4.13 -2.68 18.84
N HIS A 57 -4.99 -2.23 17.92
CA HIS A 57 -4.80 -0.94 17.25
C HIS A 57 -4.98 0.24 18.24
N PRO A 58 -4.00 1.18 18.32
CA PRO A 58 -3.96 2.20 19.36
C PRO A 58 -5.11 3.21 19.29
N THR A 59 -5.54 3.61 18.09
CA THR A 59 -6.47 4.73 17.88
C THR A 59 -7.74 4.39 17.08
N ALA A 60 -7.71 3.38 16.22
CA ALA A 60 -8.80 3.08 15.28
C ALA A 60 -9.60 1.82 15.68
N LYS A 61 -10.16 1.77 16.90
CA LYS A 61 -10.85 0.58 17.43
C LYS A 61 -12.21 0.26 16.78
N ASP A 62 -12.83 1.24 16.12
CA ASP A 62 -14.13 1.09 15.46
C ASP A 62 -14.04 0.48 14.05
N ARG A 63 -12.83 0.25 13.53
CA ARG A 63 -12.63 -0.34 12.19
C ARG A 63 -12.49 -1.87 12.26
N THR A 64 -12.40 -2.48 11.09
CA THR A 64 -12.14 -3.91 10.87
C THR A 64 -11.09 -4.05 9.77
N ALA A 65 -10.54 -5.24 9.58
CA ALA A 65 -9.66 -5.52 8.45
C ALA A 65 -10.33 -5.24 7.07
N GLN A 66 -11.67 -5.16 6.99
CA GLN A 66 -12.41 -4.79 5.78
C GLN A 66 -12.40 -3.30 5.45
N THR A 67 -12.00 -2.46 6.41
CA THR A 67 -11.99 -1.01 6.27
C THR A 67 -10.70 -0.39 6.76
N ALA A 68 -9.66 -1.18 7.08
CA ALA A 68 -8.36 -0.70 7.49
C ALA A 68 -7.29 -1.76 7.20
N PHE A 69 -6.06 -1.29 6.99
CA PHE A 69 -4.90 -2.15 6.89
C PHE A 69 -3.77 -1.69 7.80
N VAL A 70 -2.97 -2.66 8.25
CA VAL A 70 -1.65 -2.44 8.85
C VAL A 70 -0.70 -3.37 8.12
N ILE A 71 0.36 -2.81 7.53
CA ILE A 71 1.44 -3.61 6.92
C ILE A 71 2.14 -4.36 8.06
N SER A 72 2.32 -5.67 7.91
CA SER A 72 3.02 -6.49 8.91
C SER A 72 4.41 -5.95 9.24
N ASP A 73 4.89 -6.16 10.47
CA ASP A 73 6.22 -5.69 10.89
C ASP A 73 7.35 -6.25 10.00
N GLU A 74 7.21 -7.50 9.55
CA GLU A 74 8.17 -8.14 8.65
C GLU A 74 8.19 -7.45 7.28
N ASP A 75 7.01 -7.18 6.70
CA ASP A 75 6.89 -6.49 5.42
C ASP A 75 7.34 -5.03 5.53
N LEU A 76 7.04 -4.36 6.64
CA LEU A 76 7.45 -2.98 6.88
C LEU A 76 8.97 -2.86 7.00
N LEU A 77 9.61 -3.81 7.69
CA LEU A 77 11.06 -3.89 7.79
C LEU A 77 11.68 -4.16 6.42
N ALA A 78 11.13 -5.09 5.64
CA ALA A 78 11.59 -5.39 4.28
C ALA A 78 11.42 -4.20 3.33
N LEU A 79 10.31 -3.47 3.43
CA LEU A 79 10.09 -2.22 2.70
C LEU A 79 11.18 -1.21 3.05
N ASN A 80 11.44 -0.99 4.35
CA ASN A 80 12.43 -0.02 4.81
C ASN A 80 13.86 -0.38 4.36
N GLN A 81 14.23 -1.67 4.44
CA GLN A 81 15.56 -2.14 4.03
C GLN A 81 15.84 -1.96 2.52
N THR A 82 14.79 -1.98 1.69
CA THR A 82 14.91 -1.87 0.22
C THR A 82 14.77 -0.45 -0.32
N LEU A 83 14.66 0.56 0.55
CA LEU A 83 14.46 1.96 0.14
C LEU A 83 15.64 2.53 -0.65
N GLU A 84 16.85 2.02 -0.46
CA GLU A 84 18.07 2.53 -1.12
C GLU A 84 18.61 1.65 -2.25
N ASP A 85 18.02 0.47 -2.44
CA ASP A 85 18.42 -0.50 -3.45
C ASP A 85 18.19 0.03 -4.87
N ASP A 86 18.85 -0.60 -5.85
CA ASP A 86 18.66 -0.30 -7.27
C ASP A 86 17.21 -0.52 -7.71
N ILE A 87 16.54 -1.55 -7.16
CA ILE A 87 15.10 -1.80 -7.29
C ILE A 87 14.46 -1.49 -5.94
N ARG A 88 13.63 -0.44 -5.89
CA ARG A 88 13.11 0.12 -4.64
C ARG A 88 11.59 0.34 -4.67
N PRO A 89 10.92 0.46 -3.52
CA PRO A 89 9.53 0.88 -3.45
C PRO A 89 9.30 2.27 -4.07
N LEU A 90 8.28 2.40 -4.92
CA LEU A 90 7.88 3.67 -5.56
C LEU A 90 6.46 4.11 -5.17
N ILE A 91 5.56 3.16 -4.93
CA ILE A 91 4.14 3.41 -4.66
C ILE A 91 3.67 2.43 -3.60
N ILE A 92 2.99 2.90 -2.56
CA ILE A 92 2.21 2.05 -1.64
C ILE A 92 0.77 1.98 -2.18
N TYR A 93 0.15 0.80 -2.12
CA TYR A 93 -1.24 0.60 -2.49
C TYR A 93 -2.00 -0.15 -1.39
N HIS A 94 -3.31 0.08 -1.36
CA HIS A 94 -4.27 -0.73 -0.62
C HIS A 94 -5.60 -0.80 -1.38
N SER A 95 -6.50 -1.70 -0.95
CA SER A 95 -7.83 -1.85 -1.55
C SER A 95 -8.93 -1.35 -0.62
N HIS A 96 -10.02 -0.81 -1.18
CA HIS A 96 -11.29 -0.61 -0.47
C HIS A 96 -12.33 -1.62 -0.98
N PRO A 97 -12.46 -2.83 -0.39
CA PRO A 97 -13.22 -3.95 -0.95
C PRO A 97 -14.73 -3.67 -1.06
N ASN A 98 -15.29 -2.90 -0.13
CA ASN A 98 -16.71 -2.54 -0.08
C ASN A 98 -16.97 -1.04 -0.32
N GLY A 99 -15.94 -0.31 -0.80
CA GLY A 99 -15.95 1.14 -0.94
C GLY A 99 -15.67 1.61 -2.37
N ARG A 100 -15.66 2.94 -2.55
CA ARG A 100 -15.15 3.55 -3.78
C ARG A 100 -13.62 3.69 -3.68
N ALA A 101 -12.96 3.77 -4.83
CA ALA A 101 -11.56 4.16 -4.92
C ALA A 101 -11.44 5.68 -4.67
N TYR A 102 -11.30 6.06 -3.40
CA TYR A 102 -11.00 7.42 -2.96
C TYR A 102 -10.01 7.34 -1.79
N PHE A 103 -9.20 8.39 -1.61
CA PHE A 103 -8.39 8.52 -0.41
C PHE A 103 -9.27 8.99 0.75
N SER A 104 -9.45 8.17 1.77
CA SER A 104 -10.07 8.57 3.03
C SER A 104 -9.24 9.66 3.72
N GLU A 105 -9.81 10.37 4.69
CA GLU A 105 -9.05 11.35 5.48
C GLU A 105 -7.85 10.69 6.18
N THR A 106 -8.03 9.47 6.69
CA THR A 106 -6.94 8.67 7.26
C THR A 106 -5.85 8.37 6.22
N ASP A 107 -6.22 7.93 5.02
CA ASP A 107 -5.22 7.58 3.98
C ASP A 107 -4.38 8.80 3.60
N ARG A 108 -5.02 9.98 3.54
CA ARG A 108 -4.33 11.24 3.24
C ARG A 108 -3.38 11.64 4.35
N ASN A 109 -3.79 11.48 5.61
CA ASN A 109 -2.96 11.80 6.76
C ASN A 109 -1.74 10.85 6.83
N ASN A 110 -1.97 9.54 6.75
CA ASN A 110 -0.90 8.54 6.79
C ASN A 110 0.11 8.69 5.63
N ALA A 111 -0.33 9.19 4.47
CA ALA A 111 0.55 9.42 3.32
C ALA A 111 1.52 10.60 3.49
N VAL A 112 1.25 11.53 4.42
CA VAL A 112 2.04 12.75 4.62
C VAL A 112 2.57 12.91 6.03
N ASP A 113 2.09 12.12 6.99
CA ASP A 113 2.58 12.15 8.36
C ASP A 113 4.00 11.56 8.41
N PRO A 114 5.02 12.33 8.83
CA PRO A 114 6.37 11.80 8.98
C PRO A 114 6.49 10.70 10.05
N TRP A 115 5.45 10.47 10.86
CA TRP A 115 5.44 9.50 11.96
C TRP A 115 4.33 8.44 11.89
N GLY A 116 3.41 8.56 10.93
CA GLY A 116 2.26 7.64 10.76
C GLY A 116 1.05 7.98 11.62
#